data_AF-A0A9W9LHX7-F1
#
_entry.id   AF-A0A9W9LHX7-F1
#
_cell.length_a   1.000
_cell.length_b   1.000
_cell.length_c   1.000
_cell.angle_alpha   90.00
_cell.angle_beta   90.00
_cell.angle_gamma   90.00
#
_symmetry.space_group_name_H-M   'P 1'
#
loop_
_entity.id
_entity.type
_entity.pdbx_description
1 polymer ?
#
loop_
_entity_poly.entity_id
_entity_poly.type
_entity_poly.pdbx_seq_one_letter_code
_entity_poly.pdbx_strand_id
1 'polypeptide(L)'
;MIAYWFLPAALIPASALKLPIMFWAVQILGHNLQKIPKYTPSVLEEERQEVESGSAARNNFLCLLRRLSDEEKRSQGGFSLFDEEISGYLFVFSTAGFETTANTVGFAVLMLAAYPKYQA
;
A
#
# COMPACT_ATOMS: atom_id res chain seq x y z
N MET A 1 -13.43 9.80 -23.47
CA MET A 1 -14.74 9.13 -23.61
C MET A 1 -14.86 7.80 -22.84
N ILE A 2 -13.76 7.12 -22.51
CA ILE A 2 -13.78 5.81 -21.83
C ILE A 2 -13.76 5.93 -20.29
N ALA A 3 -13.24 7.06 -19.76
CA ALA A 3 -13.05 7.28 -18.32
C ALA A 3 -14.36 7.32 -17.49
N TYR A 4 -15.49 7.71 -18.08
CA TYR A 4 -16.77 7.85 -17.35
C TYR A 4 -17.38 6.50 -16.92
N TRP A 5 -16.93 5.39 -17.51
CA TRP A 5 -17.32 4.03 -17.10
C TRP A 5 -16.49 3.49 -15.93
N PHE A 6 -15.29 4.05 -15.71
CA PHE A 6 -14.40 3.63 -14.61
C PHE A 6 -14.74 4.32 -13.28
N LEU A 7 -15.27 5.55 -13.33
CA LEU A 7 -15.70 6.31 -12.15
C LEU A 7 -16.74 5.57 -11.29
N PRO A 8 -17.85 5.01 -11.84
CA PRO A 8 -18.78 4.24 -11.03
C PRO A 8 -18.14 2.95 -10.51
N ALA A 9 -17.25 2.30 -11.26
CA ALA A 9 -16.58 1.07 -10.84
C ALA A 9 -15.64 1.25 -9.64
N ALA A 10 -15.03 2.43 -9.49
CA ALA A 10 -14.19 2.76 -8.34
C ALA A 10 -14.98 2.90 -7.02
N LEU A 11 -16.29 3.16 -7.11
CA LEU A 11 -17.20 3.28 -5.96
C LEU A 11 -17.91 1.96 -5.61
N ILE A 12 -17.75 0.91 -6.44
CA ILE A 12 -18.38 -0.39 -6.18
C ILE A 12 -17.57 -1.13 -5.11
N PRO A 13 -18.18 -1.51 -3.97
CA PRO A 13 -17.47 -2.23 -2.93
C PRO A 13 -16.94 -3.58 -3.44
N ALA A 14 -15.75 -3.98 -2.96
CA ALA A 14 -15.05 -5.21 -3.36
C ALA A 14 -15.92 -6.48 -3.30
N SER A 15 -16.93 -6.52 -2.43
CA SER A 15 -17.89 -7.62 -2.32
C SER A 15 -18.87 -7.68 -3.50
N ALA A 16 -19.29 -6.53 -4.05
CA ALA A 16 -20.20 -6.47 -5.20
C ALA A 16 -19.46 -6.78 -6.53
N LEU A 17 -18.16 -6.48 -6.59
CA LEU A 17 -17.29 -6.81 -7.73
C LEU A 17 -17.18 -8.33 -7.99
N LYS A 18 -17.53 -9.18 -7.01
CA LYS A 18 -17.49 -10.64 -7.10
C LYS A 18 -18.77 -11.29 -7.61
N LEU A 19 -19.84 -10.52 -7.80
CA LEU A 19 -21.13 -11.08 -8.21
C LEU A 19 -21.04 -11.69 -9.62
N PRO A 20 -21.77 -12.79 -9.89
CA PRO A 20 -21.74 -13.48 -11.18
C PRO A 20 -22.24 -12.62 -12.36
N ILE A 21 -22.90 -11.49 -12.06
CA ILE A 21 -23.37 -10.49 -13.02
C ILE A 21 -22.21 -9.62 -13.55
N MET A 22 -21.09 -9.51 -12.81
CA MET A 22 -19.93 -8.72 -13.22
C MET A 22 -19.13 -9.42 -14.33
N PHE A 23 -18.51 -8.63 -15.21
CA PHE A 23 -17.61 -9.16 -16.24
C PHE A 23 -16.43 -9.89 -15.60
N TRP A 24 -15.97 -11.00 -16.20
CA TRP A 24 -15.00 -11.90 -15.57
C TRP A 24 -13.69 -11.23 -15.12
N ALA A 25 -13.15 -10.28 -15.90
CA ALA A 25 -11.97 -9.51 -15.50
C ALA A 25 -12.18 -8.70 -14.20
N VAL A 26 -13.39 -8.18 -14.00
CA VAL A 26 -13.80 -7.43 -12.82
C VAL A 26 -13.95 -8.35 -11.60
N GLN A 27 -14.45 -9.57 -11.80
CA GLN A 27 -14.53 -10.59 -10.75
C GLN A 27 -13.14 -11.03 -10.27
N ILE A 28 -12.19 -11.22 -11.20
CA ILE A 28 -10.79 -11.53 -10.88
C ILE A 28 -10.19 -10.38 -10.05
N LEU A 29 -10.40 -9.14 -10.48
CA LEU A 29 -9.94 -7.98 -9.75
C LEU A 29 -10.55 -7.93 -8.34
N GLY A 30 -11.87 -8.13 -8.20
CA GLY A 30 -12.56 -8.16 -6.91
C GLY A 30 -12.07 -9.27 -5.97
N HIS A 31 -11.68 -10.44 -6.51
CA HIS A 31 -11.09 -11.51 -5.71
C HIS A 31 -9.68 -11.18 -5.21
N ASN A 32 -8.88 -10.47 -6.01
CA ASN A 32 -7.52 -10.09 -5.65
C ASN A 32 -7.48 -8.85 -4.75
N LEU A 33 -8.37 -7.87 -4.95
CA LEU A 33 -8.48 -6.66 -4.12
C LEU A 33 -8.74 -6.97 -2.64
N GLN A 34 -9.38 -8.11 -2.31
CA GLN A 34 -9.57 -8.51 -0.92
C GLN A 34 -8.30 -9.04 -0.23
N LYS A 35 -7.30 -9.46 -0.99
CA LYS A 35 -6.05 -10.01 -0.45
C LYS A 35 -5.05 -8.90 -0.15
N ILE A 36 -5.05 -7.84 -0.96
CA ILE A 36 -4.09 -6.73 -0.89
C ILE A 36 -4.03 -6.07 0.49
N PRO A 37 -5.14 -5.63 1.13
CA PRO A 37 -5.07 -4.96 2.43
C PRO A 37 -4.70 -5.90 3.59
N LYS A 38 -4.65 -7.23 3.37
CA LYS A 38 -4.28 -8.20 4.41
C LYS A 38 -2.77 -8.39 4.56
N TYR A 39 -1.97 -7.96 3.60
CA TYR A 39 -0.51 -8.08 3.66
C TYR A 39 0.13 -7.03 4.57
N THR A 40 -0.43 -5.83 4.61
CA THR A 40 0.12 -4.76 5.44
C THR A 40 0.05 -5.06 6.94
N PRO A 41 -1.07 -5.62 7.47
CA PRO A 41 -1.14 -6.08 8.85
C PRO A 41 -0.15 -7.20 9.18
N SER A 42 0.13 -8.13 8.25
CA SER A 42 1.08 -9.21 8.52
C SER A 42 2.52 -8.71 8.64
N VAL A 43 2.91 -7.69 7.84
CA VAL A 43 4.22 -7.02 7.97
C VAL A 43 4.32 -6.28 9.30
N LEU A 44 3.21 -5.66 9.75
CA LEU A 44 3.16 -4.95 11.02
C LEU A 44 3.31 -5.91 12.23
N GLU A 45 2.69 -7.08 12.14
CA GLU A 45 2.77 -8.13 13.16
C GLU A 45 4.18 -8.74 13.23
N GLU A 46 4.82 -8.98 12.09
CA GLU A 46 6.19 -9.48 12.03
C GLU A 46 7.18 -8.50 12.67
N GLU A 47 7.07 -7.20 12.35
CA GLU A 47 7.92 -6.15 12.93
C GLU A 47 7.69 -6.00 14.44
N ARG A 48 6.46 -6.22 14.92
CA ARG A 48 6.16 -6.22 16.35
C ARG A 48 6.87 -7.36 17.08
N GLN A 49 6.84 -8.56 16.50
CA GLN A 49 7.52 -9.73 17.05
C GLN A 49 9.05 -9.52 17.11
N GLU A 50 9.62 -8.87 16.10
CA GLU A 50 11.05 -8.51 16.10
C GLU A 50 11.40 -7.49 17.20
N VAL A 51 10.56 -6.48 17.41
CA VAL A 51 10.75 -5.49 18.49
C VAL A 51 10.63 -6.14 19.88
N GLU A 52 9.66 -7.03 20.08
CA GLU A 52 9.47 -7.77 21.34
C GLU A 52 10.62 -8.76 21.62
N SER A 53 11.26 -9.29 20.58
CA SER A 53 12.43 -10.19 20.69
C SER A 53 13.74 -9.49 21.11
N GLY A 54 13.72 -8.16 21.30
CA GLY A 54 14.87 -7.37 21.75
C GLY A 54 15.91 -7.09 20.66
N SER A 55 15.68 -7.56 19.43
CA SER A 55 16.52 -7.28 18.27
C SER A 55 16.13 -5.93 17.68
N ALA A 56 16.76 -4.87 18.20
CA ALA A 56 16.72 -3.52 17.66
C ALA A 56 15.31 -2.94 17.47
N ALA A 57 14.88 -2.16 18.46
CA ALA A 57 14.06 -0.98 18.22
C ALA A 57 14.84 0.00 17.32
N ARG A 58 15.04 -0.38 16.05
CA ARG A 58 15.56 0.51 15.01
C ARG A 58 14.50 1.57 14.78
N ASN A 59 14.93 2.81 14.56
CA ASN A 59 14.03 3.88 14.11
C ASN A 59 13.57 3.58 12.67
N ASN A 60 12.71 2.57 12.51
CA ASN A 60 12.09 2.19 11.25
C ASN A 60 10.90 3.12 10.96
N PHE A 61 10.51 3.20 9.69
CA PHE A 61 9.36 3.95 9.22
C PHE A 61 8.08 3.60 9.98
N LEU A 62 7.88 2.33 10.33
CA LEU A 62 6.75 1.88 11.17
C LEU A 62 6.76 2.50 12.57
N CYS A 63 7.93 2.60 13.22
CA CYS A 63 8.05 3.30 14.49
C CYS A 63 7.72 4.79 14.36
N LEU A 64 8.06 5.41 13.23
CA LEU A 64 7.72 6.80 12.96
C LEU A 64 6.21 6.98 12.73
N LEU A 65 5.58 6.12 11.91
CA LEU A 65 4.13 6.13 11.69
C LEU A 65 3.36 5.92 13.01
N ARG A 66 3.82 5.00 13.85
CA ARG A 66 3.28 4.80 15.20
C ARG A 66 3.39 6.03 16.08
N ARG A 67 4.56 6.69 16.11
CA ARG A 67 4.75 7.93 16.90
C ARG A 67 3.82 9.05 16.43
N LEU A 68 3.68 9.23 15.11
CA LEU A 68 2.78 10.23 14.54
C LEU A 68 1.31 9.93 14.86
N SER A 69 0.89 8.66 14.75
CA SER A 69 -0.46 8.24 15.11
C SER A 69 -0.74 8.43 16.62
N ASP A 70 0.23 8.15 17.50
CA ASP A 70 0.12 8.37 18.94
C ASP A 70 0.00 9.88 19.31
N GLU A 71 0.70 10.75 18.58
CA GLU A 71 0.59 12.22 18.73
C GLU A 71 -0.77 12.75 18.28
N GLU A 72 -1.29 12.25 17.17
CA GLU A 72 -2.61 12.63 16.64
C GLU A 72 -3.74 12.23 17.60
N LYS A 73 -3.66 11.03 18.19
CA LYS A 73 -4.65 10.54 19.16
C LYS A 73 -4.73 11.38 20.43
N ARG A 74 -3.58 11.84 20.96
CA ARG A 74 -3.55 12.74 22.12
C ARG A 74 -4.25 14.08 21.84
N SER A 75 -4.38 14.44 20.57
CA SER A 75 -4.95 15.70 20.12
C SER A 75 -6.47 15.62 19.86
N GLN A 76 -7.01 14.44 19.52
CA GLN A 76 -8.40 14.29 19.06
C GLN A 76 -9.31 13.38 19.93
N GLY A 77 -8.85 12.82 21.04
CA GLY A 77 -9.72 12.13 22.01
C GLY A 77 -10.51 10.92 21.46
N GLY A 78 -10.00 10.24 20.42
CA GLY A 78 -10.71 9.23 19.64
C GLY A 78 -10.24 7.79 19.84
N PHE A 79 -11.20 6.86 19.68
CA PHE A 79 -11.14 5.40 19.87
C PHE A 79 -10.01 4.70 19.07
N SER A 80 -9.49 3.59 19.60
CA SER A 80 -8.37 2.83 19.04
C SER A 80 -8.72 2.05 17.76
N LEU A 81 -8.50 2.65 16.59
CA LEU A 81 -8.37 1.98 15.27
C LEU A 81 -6.91 2.04 14.78
N PHE A 82 -5.96 1.84 15.71
CA PHE A 82 -4.52 2.08 15.51
C PHE A 82 -3.92 1.27 14.36
N ASP A 83 -4.30 0.00 14.27
CA ASP A 83 -3.67 -0.95 13.37
C ASP A 83 -4.19 -0.78 11.94
N GLU A 84 -5.48 -0.47 11.77
CA GLU A 84 -6.08 -0.16 10.46
C GLU A 84 -5.52 1.13 9.85
N GLU A 85 -5.27 2.14 10.67
CA GLU A 85 -4.79 3.43 10.17
C GLU A 85 -3.30 3.36 9.76
N ILE A 86 -2.45 2.77 10.61
CA ILE A 86 -1.02 2.59 10.30
C ILE A 86 -0.84 1.66 9.11
N SER A 87 -1.63 0.58 9.02
CA SER A 87 -1.62 -0.29 7.84
C SER A 87 -2.12 0.45 6.59
N GLY A 88 -3.08 1.37 6.72
CA GLY A 88 -3.47 2.29 5.65
C GLY A 88 -2.32 3.15 5.15
N TYR A 89 -1.63 3.86 6.05
CA TYR A 89 -0.49 4.72 5.70
C TYR A 89 0.66 3.94 5.07
N LEU A 90 1.01 2.78 5.65
CA LEU A 90 2.07 1.93 5.13
C LEU A 90 1.73 1.40 3.72
N PHE A 91 0.46 1.03 3.49
CA PHE A 91 -0.02 0.57 2.20
C PHE A 91 0.08 1.67 1.14
N VAL A 92 -0.40 2.88 1.44
CA VAL A 92 -0.38 4.01 0.50
C VAL A 92 1.05 4.41 0.16
N PHE A 93 1.92 4.55 1.16
CA PHE A 93 3.32 4.92 0.96
C PHE A 93 4.06 3.89 0.10
N SER A 94 3.90 2.60 0.41
CA SER A 94 4.56 1.52 -0.32
C SER A 94 4.07 1.41 -1.75
N THR A 95 2.75 1.50 -1.97
CA THR A 95 2.15 1.39 -3.32
C THR A 95 2.56 2.57 -4.20
N ALA A 96 2.50 3.79 -3.67
CA ALA A 96 2.92 4.99 -4.40
C ALA A 96 4.42 4.96 -4.73
N GLY A 97 5.25 4.57 -3.77
CA GLY A 97 6.70 4.45 -3.94
C GLY A 97 7.09 3.36 -4.94
N PHE A 98 6.42 2.21 -4.90
CA PHE A 98 6.68 1.09 -5.80
C PHE A 98 6.41 1.45 -7.26
N GLU A 99 5.21 1.93 -7.58
CA GLU A 99 4.81 2.20 -8.96
C GLU A 99 5.68 3.28 -9.60
N THR A 100 5.90 4.39 -8.88
CA THR A 100 6.68 5.52 -9.40
C THR A 100 8.16 5.17 -9.54
N THR A 101 8.76 4.56 -8.51
CA THR A 101 10.19 4.23 -8.54
C THR A 101 10.49 3.13 -9.55
N ALA A 102 9.66 2.08 -9.64
CA ALA A 102 9.86 1.01 -10.61
C ALA A 102 9.78 1.53 -12.04
N ASN A 103 8.81 2.39 -12.34
CA ASN A 103 8.70 3.01 -13.65
C ASN A 103 9.88 3.94 -13.96
N THR A 104 10.29 4.79 -13.01
CA THR A 104 11.44 5.69 -13.17
C THR A 104 12.74 4.92 -13.37
N VAL A 105 13.00 3.89 -12.56
CA VAL A 105 14.21 3.05 -12.69
C VAL A 105 14.17 2.26 -14.00
N GLY A 106 13.02 1.71 -14.38
CA GLY A 106 12.85 1.01 -15.66
C GLY A 106 13.18 1.91 -16.85
N PHE A 107 12.66 3.15 -16.84
CA PHE A 107 13.00 4.16 -17.84
C PHE A 107 14.49 4.52 -17.83
N ALA A 108 15.07 4.72 -16.64
CA ALA A 108 16.49 5.04 -16.51
C ALA A 108 17.38 3.92 -17.09
N VAL A 109 17.10 2.66 -16.76
CA VAL A 109 17.83 1.50 -17.28
C VAL A 109 17.68 1.41 -18.81
N LEU A 110 16.48 1.62 -19.34
CA LEU A 110 16.25 1.65 -20.79
C LEU A 110 17.10 2.73 -21.47
N MET A 111 17.13 3.93 -20.90
CA MET A 111 17.93 5.04 -21.42
C MET A 111 19.43 4.77 -21.34
N LEU A 112 19.90 4.17 -20.25
CA LEU A 112 21.30 3.78 -20.09
C LEU A 112 21.70 2.71 -21.13
N ALA A 113 20.84 1.73 -21.39
CA ALA A 113 21.08 0.72 -22.41
C ALA A 113 21.09 1.30 -23.83
N ALA A 114 20.19 2.24 -24.14
CA ALA A 114 20.12 2.91 -25.43
C ALA A 114 21.26 3.92 -25.66
N TYR A 115 21.79 4.50 -24.58
CA TYR A 115 22.85 5.51 -24.63
C TYR A 115 24.02 5.16 -23.67
N PRO A 116 24.87 4.17 -24.03
CA PRO A 116 25.96 3.70 -23.18
C PRO A 116 26.97 4.80 -22.78
N LYS A 117 27.05 5.89 -23.56
CA LYS A 117 27.88 7.07 -23.25
C LYS A 117 27.56 7.71 -21.88
N TYR A 118 26.40 7.43 -21.29
CA TYR A 118 26.00 7.96 -19.99
C TYR A 118 26.16 6.93 -18.83
N GLN A 119 26.67 5.73 -19.10
CA GLN A 119 26.85 4.67 -18.08
C GLN A 119 28.21 4.71 -17.36
N ALA A 120 29.09 5.65 -17.71
CA ALA A 120 30.50 5.68 -17.28
C ALA A 120 30.68 5.93 -15.78
#